data_AF-A0A1V5H224-F1
#
_entry.id   AF-A0A1V5H224-F1
#
_cell.length_a   1.000
_cell.length_b   1.000
_cell.length_c   1.000
_cell.angle_alpha   90.00
_cell.angle_beta   90.00
_cell.angle_gamma   90.00
#
_symmetry.space_group_name_H-M   'P 1'
#
loop_
_entity.id
_entity.type
_entity.pdbx_description
1 polymer ?
#
loop_
_entity_poly.entity_id
_entity_poly.type
_entity_poly.pdbx_seq_one_letter_code
_entity_poly.pdbx_strand_id
1 'polypeptide(L)'
;MLALIVFLLFKSSKFHKKRKSAEDAKAQILEDESGIVQTSTTEVRESIKLMLDIYNKNIKGLKDENRNLLRKIAVRADKLYKKYKDKRTYEVVPTIQTITVKELEIEQEYVQIVDYTYEITKALRVITSDSSMYIENNHKGFNDEQEADLEELSKHVIELYETFIGIINEKDYSKFSMITELRDDILEICAKLTKKQIKRVKMGENSTRNTILFLNILNESKNIALQSVNLMKSQRNMYQTVKELSKETAIKHT
;
A
#
# COMPACT_ATOMS: atom_id res chain seq x y z
N MET A 1 13.98 -37.47 -9.25
CA MET A 1 14.09 -36.77 -7.94
C MET A 1 15.35 -35.89 -7.87
N LEU A 2 16.55 -36.44 -8.10
CA LEU A 2 17.82 -35.70 -8.05
C LEU A 2 17.92 -34.50 -9.03
N ALA A 3 17.46 -34.66 -10.28
CA ALA A 3 17.45 -33.57 -11.27
C ALA A 3 16.57 -32.38 -10.83
N LEU A 4 15.49 -32.66 -10.11
CA LEU A 4 14.55 -31.65 -9.61
C LEU A 4 15.17 -30.88 -8.42
N ILE A 5 15.92 -31.58 -7.55
CA ILE A 5 16.68 -30.97 -6.46
C ILE A 5 17.80 -30.08 -6.99
N VAL A 6 18.58 -30.55 -7.97
CA VAL A 6 19.65 -29.76 -8.62
C VAL A 6 19.07 -28.52 -9.32
N PHE A 7 17.93 -28.67 -10.01
CA PHE A 7 17.24 -27.53 -10.62
C PHE A 7 16.76 -26.51 -9.59
N LEU A 8 16.18 -26.96 -8.47
CA LEU A 8 15.73 -26.08 -7.38
C LEU A 8 16.90 -25.34 -6.71
N LEU A 9 18.02 -26.03 -6.46
CA LEU A 9 19.22 -25.45 -5.88
C LEU A 9 19.88 -24.43 -6.83
N PHE A 10 19.92 -24.73 -8.14
CA PHE A 10 20.48 -23.81 -9.13
C PHE A 10 19.61 -22.55 -9.29
N LYS A 11 18.28 -22.71 -9.28
CA LYS A 11 17.34 -21.58 -9.30
C LYS A 11 17.46 -20.74 -8.02
N SER A 12 17.58 -21.39 -6.85
CA SER A 12 17.81 -20.74 -5.56
C SER A 12 19.13 -19.96 -5.55
N SER A 13 20.21 -20.56 -6.01
CA SER A 13 21.54 -19.94 -6.15
C SER A 13 21.53 -18.72 -7.07
N LYS A 14 20.90 -18.81 -8.25
CA LYS A 14 20.74 -17.65 -9.15
C LYS A 14 19.89 -16.55 -8.54
N PHE A 15 18.82 -16.90 -7.82
CA PHE A 15 17.98 -15.93 -7.13
C PHE A 15 18.78 -15.23 -6.02
N HIS A 16 19.53 -15.98 -5.22
CA HIS A 16 20.39 -15.48 -4.16
C HIS A 16 21.52 -14.59 -4.69
N LYS A 17 22.13 -14.94 -5.84
CA LYS A 17 23.21 -14.14 -6.45
C LYS A 17 22.69 -12.83 -7.05
N LYS A 18 21.53 -12.85 -7.71
CA LYS A 18 20.87 -11.63 -8.20
C LYS A 18 20.42 -10.74 -7.04
N ARG A 19 20.03 -11.34 -5.91
CA ARG A 19 19.65 -10.62 -4.70
C ARG A 19 20.85 -9.99 -4.01
N LYS A 20 21.94 -10.73 -3.83
CA LYS A 20 23.20 -10.20 -3.28
C LYS A 20 23.74 -9.03 -4.09
N SER A 21 23.72 -9.13 -5.42
CA SER A 21 24.10 -8.00 -6.29
C SER A 21 23.18 -6.78 -6.18
N ALA A 22 21.89 -6.96 -5.86
CA ALA A 22 20.97 -5.87 -5.63
C ALA A 22 21.10 -5.28 -4.22
N GLU A 23 21.44 -6.11 -3.23
CA GLU A 23 21.82 -5.71 -1.87
C GLU A 23 23.12 -4.88 -1.90
N ASP A 24 24.14 -5.34 -2.64
CA ASP A 24 25.43 -4.62 -2.80
C ASP A 24 25.24 -3.27 -3.52
N ALA A 25 24.38 -3.20 -4.55
CA ALA A 25 24.07 -1.95 -5.25
C ALA A 25 23.22 -0.99 -4.40
N LYS A 26 22.35 -1.51 -3.52
CA LYS A 26 21.61 -0.68 -2.56
C LYS A 26 22.52 -0.16 -1.44
N ALA A 27 23.48 -0.96 -0.98
CA ALA A 27 24.44 -0.54 0.05
C ALA A 27 25.27 0.67 -0.37
N GLN A 28 25.57 0.83 -1.68
CA GLN A 28 26.25 2.03 -2.22
C GLN A 28 25.38 3.30 -2.25
N ILE A 29 24.05 3.20 -2.18
CA ILE A 29 23.13 4.36 -2.22
C ILE A 29 22.81 4.87 -0.80
N LEU A 30 23.03 4.04 0.22
CA LEU A 30 22.68 4.29 1.61
C LEU A 30 23.90 4.78 2.42
N GLU A 31 24.59 5.81 1.95
CA GLU A 31 25.82 6.32 2.58
C GLU A 31 25.58 6.97 3.97
N ASP A 32 24.35 7.38 4.29
CA ASP A 32 23.93 7.89 5.60
C ASP A 32 22.41 7.74 5.87
N GLU A 33 21.95 8.12 7.07
CA GLU A 33 20.55 8.06 7.49
C GLU A 33 19.62 8.86 6.55
N SER A 34 20.11 9.98 6.00
CA SER A 34 19.35 10.83 5.10
C SER A 34 19.07 10.15 3.76
N GLY A 35 20.03 9.37 3.25
CA GLY A 35 19.88 8.56 2.04
C GLY A 35 18.83 7.47 2.19
N ILE A 36 18.76 6.84 3.36
CA ILE A 36 17.76 5.82 3.70
C ILE A 36 16.36 6.43 3.74
N VAL A 37 16.21 7.56 4.43
CA VAL A 37 14.93 8.29 4.49
C VAL A 37 14.47 8.72 3.12
N GLN A 38 15.36 9.29 2.30
CA GLN A 38 15.04 9.75 0.96
C GLN A 38 14.63 8.59 0.04
N THR A 39 15.33 7.46 0.12
CA THR A 39 15.04 6.24 -0.66
C THR A 39 13.69 5.65 -0.24
N SER A 40 13.48 5.48 1.06
CA SER A 40 12.22 4.96 1.63
C SER A 40 11.03 5.85 1.26
N THR A 41 11.17 7.17 1.41
CA THR A 41 10.15 8.17 1.03
C THR A 41 9.80 8.07 -0.45
N THR A 42 10.81 7.95 -1.32
CA THR A 42 10.62 7.83 -2.76
C THR A 42 9.87 6.53 -3.12
N GLU A 43 10.29 5.40 -2.58
CA GLU A 43 9.63 4.11 -2.82
C GLU A 43 8.18 4.08 -2.32
N VAL A 44 7.90 4.68 -1.16
CA VAL A 44 6.53 4.80 -0.63
C VAL A 44 5.67 5.67 -1.54
N ARG A 45 6.16 6.83 -1.95
CA ARG A 45 5.44 7.74 -2.85
C ARG A 45 5.09 7.06 -4.18
N GLU A 46 6.05 6.36 -4.80
CA GLU A 46 5.80 5.62 -6.04
C GLU A 46 4.78 4.50 -5.85
N SER A 47 4.88 3.79 -4.73
CA SER A 47 3.95 2.69 -4.43
C SER A 47 2.55 3.21 -4.16
N ILE A 48 2.39 4.32 -3.45
CA ILE A 48 1.09 4.99 -3.24
C ILE A 48 0.47 5.39 -4.58
N LYS A 49 1.23 6.04 -5.48
CA LYS A 49 0.73 6.42 -6.80
C LYS A 49 0.23 5.21 -7.59
N LEU A 50 0.98 4.10 -7.57
CA LEU A 50 0.56 2.86 -8.21
C LEU A 50 -0.68 2.25 -7.56
N MET A 51 -0.77 2.27 -6.23
CA MET A 51 -1.92 1.76 -5.48
C MET A 51 -3.20 2.53 -5.82
N LEU A 52 -3.13 3.87 -5.86
CA LEU A 52 -4.22 4.75 -6.30
C LEU A 52 -4.69 4.44 -7.72
N ASP A 53 -3.75 4.31 -8.67
CA ASP A 53 -4.07 3.98 -10.06
C ASP A 53 -4.81 2.64 -10.17
N ILE A 54 -4.34 1.62 -9.45
CA ILE A 54 -4.95 0.28 -9.41
C ILE A 54 -6.34 0.33 -8.79
N TYR A 55 -6.49 1.01 -7.64
CA TYR A 55 -7.75 1.11 -6.91
C TYR A 55 -8.83 1.78 -7.77
N ASN A 56 -8.53 2.94 -8.36
CA ASN A 56 -9.46 3.68 -9.21
C ASN A 56 -9.86 2.88 -10.46
N LYS A 57 -8.90 2.21 -11.10
CA LYS A 57 -9.16 1.34 -12.25
C LYS A 57 -9.99 0.11 -11.89
N ASN A 58 -9.94 -0.35 -10.65
CA ASN A 58 -10.77 -1.47 -10.20
C ASN A 58 -12.25 -1.09 -10.18
N ILE A 59 -12.59 0.07 -9.59
CA ILE A 59 -13.96 0.57 -9.56
C ILE A 59 -14.48 0.78 -10.98
N LYS A 60 -13.70 1.46 -11.83
CA LYS A 60 -14.03 1.63 -13.26
C LYS A 60 -14.19 0.29 -13.99
N GLY A 61 -13.30 -0.66 -13.73
CA GLY A 61 -13.33 -1.97 -14.38
C GLY A 61 -14.55 -2.82 -14.00
N LEU A 62 -15.05 -2.69 -12.77
CA LEU A 62 -16.29 -3.33 -12.34
C LEU A 62 -17.52 -2.69 -13.00
N LYS A 63 -17.55 -1.36 -13.08
CA LYS A 63 -18.59 -0.58 -13.76
C LYS A 63 -18.71 -0.93 -15.24
N ASP A 64 -17.58 -0.89 -15.93
CA ASP A 64 -17.52 -1.17 -17.37
C ASP A 64 -17.55 -2.69 -17.68
N GLU A 65 -17.67 -3.56 -16.66
CA GLU A 65 -17.49 -5.02 -16.74
C GLU A 65 -16.23 -5.45 -17.53
N ASN A 66 -15.17 -4.65 -17.44
CA ASN A 66 -14.00 -4.74 -18.30
C ASN A 66 -13.01 -5.80 -17.80
N ARG A 67 -13.24 -7.05 -18.21
CA ARG A 67 -12.40 -8.23 -17.91
C ARG A 67 -10.91 -8.00 -18.16
N ASN A 68 -10.57 -7.37 -19.27
CA ASN A 68 -9.18 -7.16 -19.67
C ASN A 68 -8.49 -6.16 -18.75
N LEU A 69 -9.19 -5.09 -18.34
CA LEU A 69 -8.68 -4.13 -17.38
C LEU A 69 -8.49 -4.78 -16.00
N LEU A 70 -9.54 -5.45 -15.50
CA LEU A 70 -9.53 -6.11 -14.19
C LEU A 70 -8.39 -7.14 -14.05
N ARG A 71 -8.20 -7.98 -15.07
CA ARG A 71 -7.07 -8.94 -15.08
C ARG A 71 -5.72 -8.24 -15.06
N LYS A 72 -5.54 -7.18 -15.85
CA LYS A 72 -4.28 -6.42 -15.90
C LYS A 72 -3.95 -5.78 -14.54
N ILE A 73 -4.93 -5.18 -13.88
CA ILE A 73 -4.70 -4.54 -12.58
C ILE A 73 -4.52 -5.55 -11.45
N ALA A 74 -5.22 -6.70 -11.48
CA ALA A 74 -5.02 -7.78 -10.52
C ALA A 74 -3.58 -8.33 -10.57
N VAL A 75 -3.02 -8.51 -11.78
CA VAL A 75 -1.61 -8.89 -11.96
C VAL A 75 -0.65 -7.81 -11.43
N ARG A 76 -0.96 -6.52 -11.61
CA ARG A 76 -0.14 -5.42 -11.07
C ARG A 76 -0.18 -5.37 -9.54
N ALA A 77 -1.35 -5.52 -8.95
CA ALA A 77 -1.53 -5.55 -7.50
C ALA A 77 -0.80 -6.75 -6.88
N ASP A 78 -0.90 -7.94 -7.49
CA ASP A 78 -0.19 -9.14 -7.04
C ASP A 78 1.34 -8.99 -7.12
N LYS A 79 1.86 -8.35 -8.18
CA LYS A 79 3.29 -8.01 -8.28
C LYS A 79 3.73 -7.05 -7.18
N LEU A 80 2.95 -6.01 -6.90
CA LEU A 80 3.26 -5.05 -5.85
C LEU A 80 3.24 -5.69 -4.46
N TYR A 81 2.22 -6.52 -4.20
CA TYR A 81 2.14 -7.33 -2.98
C TYR A 81 3.36 -8.25 -2.81
N LYS A 82 3.76 -8.96 -3.87
CA LYS A 82 4.95 -9.81 -3.84
C LYS A 82 6.23 -9.02 -3.58
N LYS A 83 6.39 -7.85 -4.22
CA LYS A 83 7.51 -6.94 -3.96
C LYS A 83 7.62 -6.61 -2.46
N TYR A 84 6.53 -6.18 -1.83
CA TYR A 84 6.57 -5.81 -0.40
C TYR A 84 6.64 -7.02 0.54
N LYS A 85 6.08 -8.16 0.14
CA LYS A 85 6.28 -9.44 0.84
C LYS A 85 7.77 -9.81 0.89
N ASP A 86 8.43 -9.74 -0.27
CA ASP A 86 9.85 -10.06 -0.38
C ASP A 86 10.69 -9.04 0.39
N LYS A 87 10.38 -7.74 0.25
CA LYS A 87 11.05 -6.67 1.01
C LYS A 87 10.98 -6.93 2.51
N ARG A 88 9.79 -7.21 3.05
CA ARG A 88 9.59 -7.56 4.47
C ARG A 88 10.38 -8.79 4.89
N THR A 89 10.35 -9.84 4.08
CA THR A 89 10.94 -11.14 4.44
C THR A 89 12.46 -11.12 4.35
N TYR A 90 13.02 -10.31 3.44
CA TYR A 90 14.39 -10.51 2.98
C TYR A 90 15.26 -9.26 2.99
N GLU A 91 14.69 -8.07 2.83
CA GLU A 91 15.46 -6.83 2.66
C GLU A 91 15.47 -5.98 3.94
N VAL A 92 14.49 -6.15 4.84
CA VAL A 92 14.40 -5.37 6.09
C VAL A 92 15.66 -5.53 6.95
N VAL A 93 16.03 -6.77 7.30
CA VAL A 93 17.18 -7.04 8.18
C VAL A 93 18.50 -6.54 7.58
N PRO A 94 18.83 -6.81 6.30
CA PRO A 94 20.02 -6.22 5.68
C PRO A 94 20.00 -4.69 5.68
N THR A 95 18.85 -4.05 5.44
CA THR A 95 18.77 -2.58 5.40
C THR A 95 19.05 -1.96 6.77
N ILE A 96 18.47 -2.51 7.84
CA ILE A 96 18.74 -1.97 9.19
C ILE A 96 20.20 -2.20 9.62
N GLN A 97 20.83 -3.30 9.19
CA GLN A 97 22.26 -3.55 9.45
C GLN A 97 23.19 -2.56 8.74
N THR A 98 22.73 -1.87 7.70
CA THR A 98 23.52 -0.83 7.01
C THR A 98 23.42 0.55 7.65
N ILE A 99 22.49 0.77 8.60
CA ILE A 99 22.37 2.04 9.31
C ILE A 99 23.58 2.17 10.27
N THR A 100 24.45 3.15 10.01
CA THR A 100 25.79 3.22 10.64
C THR A 100 25.79 3.94 11.98
N VAL A 101 24.92 4.94 12.17
CA VAL A 101 24.67 5.56 13.47
C VAL A 101 23.63 4.70 14.20
N LYS A 102 23.79 4.45 15.50
CA LYS A 102 22.82 3.68 16.32
C LYS A 102 21.50 4.43 16.49
N GLU A 103 20.77 4.63 15.40
CA GLU A 103 19.53 5.37 15.37
C GLU A 103 18.35 4.40 15.30
N LEU A 104 18.10 3.76 16.45
CA LEU A 104 17.04 2.75 16.62
C LEU A 104 15.67 3.29 16.22
N GLU A 105 15.43 4.60 16.32
CA GLU A 105 14.19 5.23 15.90
C GLU A 105 13.99 5.13 14.37
N ILE A 106 15.02 5.44 13.57
CA ILE A 106 14.94 5.35 12.10
C ILE A 106 14.76 3.89 11.66
N GLU A 107 15.50 2.97 12.28
CA GLU A 107 15.37 1.53 12.04
C GLU A 107 13.94 1.04 12.33
N GLN A 108 13.40 1.41 13.49
CA GLN A 108 12.04 1.06 13.89
C GLN A 108 11.02 1.58 12.89
N GLU A 109 11.09 2.86 12.51
CA GLU A 109 10.13 3.44 11.58
C GLU A 109 10.26 2.85 10.17
N TYR A 110 11.47 2.51 9.72
CA TYR A 110 11.67 1.80 8.47
C TYR A 110 10.98 0.44 8.45
N VAL A 111 11.08 -0.35 9.52
CA VAL A 111 10.36 -1.63 9.67
C VAL A 111 8.85 -1.41 9.55
N GLN A 112 8.32 -0.43 10.29
CA GLN A 112 6.88 -0.11 10.27
C GLN A 112 6.41 0.34 8.87
N ILE A 113 7.19 1.16 8.17
CA ILE A 113 6.89 1.58 6.79
C ILE A 113 6.72 0.38 5.86
N VAL A 114 7.63 -0.59 5.94
CA VAL A 114 7.58 -1.79 5.10
C VAL A 114 6.36 -2.65 5.47
N ASP A 115 6.07 -2.83 6.76
CA ASP A 115 4.94 -3.62 7.24
C ASP A 115 3.59 -3.01 6.88
N TYR A 116 3.39 -1.72 7.11
CA TYR A 116 2.16 -1.03 6.74
C TYR A 116 1.95 -1.02 5.23
N THR A 117 3.01 -0.79 4.45
CA THR A 117 2.90 -0.88 2.99
C THR A 117 2.55 -2.29 2.54
N TYR A 118 3.12 -3.32 3.17
CA TYR A 118 2.75 -4.70 2.89
C TYR A 118 1.25 -4.97 3.15
N GLU A 119 0.71 -4.56 4.29
CA GLU A 119 -0.72 -4.77 4.58
C GLU A 119 -1.64 -4.01 3.62
N ILE A 120 -1.28 -2.78 3.20
CA ILE A 120 -2.04 -2.03 2.18
C ILE A 120 -2.04 -2.80 0.84
N THR A 121 -0.87 -3.27 0.40
CA THR A 121 -0.77 -4.01 -0.88
C THR A 121 -1.51 -5.34 -0.86
N LYS A 122 -1.59 -5.98 0.31
CA LYS A 122 -2.36 -7.20 0.53
C LYS A 122 -3.86 -6.94 0.42
N ALA A 123 -4.37 -5.89 1.05
CA ALA A 123 -5.77 -5.48 0.94
C ALA A 123 -6.14 -5.14 -0.52
N LEU A 124 -5.30 -4.36 -1.21
CA LEU A 124 -5.49 -4.03 -2.63
C LEU A 124 -5.48 -5.27 -3.54
N ARG A 125 -4.61 -6.24 -3.24
CA ARG A 125 -4.58 -7.53 -3.95
C ARG A 125 -5.89 -8.30 -3.79
N VAL A 126 -6.48 -8.32 -2.59
CA VAL A 126 -7.78 -8.96 -2.34
C VAL A 126 -8.88 -8.29 -3.16
N ILE A 127 -8.97 -6.96 -3.10
CA ILE A 127 -9.96 -6.18 -3.88
C ILE A 127 -9.89 -6.55 -5.36
N THR A 128 -8.68 -6.50 -5.94
CA THR A 128 -8.49 -6.69 -7.38
C THR A 128 -8.65 -8.15 -7.81
N SER A 129 -8.24 -9.12 -6.99
CA SER A 129 -8.44 -10.54 -7.29
C SER A 129 -9.91 -10.92 -7.28
N ASP A 130 -10.65 -10.46 -6.27
CA ASP A 130 -12.07 -10.77 -6.11
C ASP A 130 -12.89 -10.11 -7.22
N SER A 131 -12.55 -8.86 -7.56
CA SER A 131 -13.20 -8.12 -8.66
C SER A 131 -12.97 -8.79 -10.02
N SER A 132 -11.72 -9.18 -10.31
CA SER A 132 -11.38 -9.89 -11.55
C SER A 132 -12.12 -11.23 -11.64
N MET A 133 -12.06 -12.04 -10.57
CA MET A 133 -12.70 -13.35 -10.53
C MET A 133 -14.23 -13.25 -10.67
N TYR A 134 -14.84 -12.22 -10.06
CA TYR A 134 -16.28 -12.01 -10.11
C TYR A 134 -16.78 -11.79 -11.55
N ILE A 135 -16.12 -10.91 -12.31
CA ILE A 135 -16.49 -10.66 -13.72
C ILE A 135 -16.07 -11.81 -14.65
N GLU A 136 -14.96 -12.50 -14.35
CA GLU A 136 -14.56 -13.73 -15.05
C GLU A 136 -15.63 -14.84 -14.92
N ASN A 137 -16.32 -14.90 -13.79
CA ASN A 137 -17.44 -15.82 -13.54
C ASN A 137 -18.78 -15.36 -14.15
N ASN A 138 -18.77 -14.40 -15.08
CA ASN A 138 -19.95 -13.84 -15.74
C ASN A 138 -21.00 -13.23 -14.80
N HIS A 139 -20.60 -12.81 -13.59
CA HIS A 139 -21.50 -12.03 -12.75
C HIS A 139 -21.62 -10.61 -13.30
N LYS A 140 -22.85 -10.07 -13.31
CA LYS A 140 -23.12 -8.67 -13.64
C LYS A 140 -22.44 -7.75 -12.64
N GLY A 141 -21.92 -6.63 -13.12
CA GLY A 141 -21.36 -5.55 -12.33
C GLY A 141 -22.34 -4.96 -11.31
N PHE A 142 -21.90 -3.91 -10.64
CA PHE A 142 -22.72 -3.19 -9.68
C PHE A 142 -23.83 -2.41 -10.40
N ASN A 143 -24.91 -2.12 -9.69
CA ASN A 143 -25.92 -1.19 -10.20
C ASN A 143 -25.46 0.27 -10.00
N ASP A 144 -26.13 1.21 -10.66
CA ASP A 144 -25.76 2.64 -10.65
C ASP A 144 -25.62 3.21 -9.23
N GLU A 145 -26.47 2.78 -8.29
CA GLU A 145 -26.36 3.24 -6.89
C GLU A 145 -25.11 2.70 -6.18
N GLN A 146 -24.82 1.41 -6.37
CA GLN A 146 -23.62 0.77 -5.81
C GLN A 146 -22.34 1.35 -6.44
N GLU A 147 -22.37 1.66 -7.73
CA GLU A 147 -21.27 2.34 -8.41
C GLU A 147 -21.06 3.73 -7.85
N ALA A 148 -22.12 4.53 -7.71
CA ALA A 148 -22.03 5.87 -7.12
C ALA A 148 -21.50 5.82 -5.68
N ASP A 149 -21.97 4.86 -4.87
CA ASP A 149 -21.47 4.63 -3.51
C ASP A 149 -19.95 4.34 -3.50
N LEU A 150 -19.45 3.50 -4.42
CA LEU A 150 -18.03 3.17 -4.51
C LEU A 150 -17.18 4.29 -5.11
N GLU A 151 -17.71 5.05 -6.06
CA GLU A 151 -17.05 6.24 -6.60
C GLU A 151 -16.90 7.33 -5.52
N GLU A 152 -17.89 7.52 -4.66
CA GLU A 152 -17.81 8.43 -3.50
C GLU A 152 -16.71 8.00 -2.53
N LEU A 153 -16.68 6.72 -2.13
CA LEU A 153 -15.61 6.18 -1.29
C LEU A 153 -14.24 6.35 -1.94
N SER A 154 -14.14 6.07 -3.25
CA SER A 154 -12.90 6.20 -4.00
C SER A 154 -12.35 7.61 -3.98
N LYS A 155 -13.20 8.64 -4.08
CA LYS A 155 -12.77 10.04 -4.01
C LYS A 155 -12.09 10.36 -2.67
N HIS A 156 -12.67 9.92 -1.55
CA HIS A 156 -12.09 10.16 -0.23
C HIS A 156 -10.77 9.41 -0.01
N VAL A 157 -10.67 8.18 -0.53
CA VAL A 157 -9.39 7.43 -0.51
C VAL A 157 -8.33 8.15 -1.34
N ILE A 158 -8.67 8.68 -2.52
CA ILE A 158 -7.75 9.47 -3.34
C ILE A 158 -7.30 10.72 -2.58
N GLU A 159 -8.24 11.48 -2.02
CA GLU A 159 -7.97 12.72 -1.29
C GLU A 159 -7.02 12.51 -0.10
N LEU A 160 -7.20 11.41 0.67
CA LEU A 160 -6.29 11.02 1.74
C LEU A 160 -4.84 10.90 1.25
N TYR A 161 -4.63 10.19 0.15
CA TYR A 161 -3.28 9.95 -0.37
C TYR A 161 -2.70 11.18 -1.09
N GLU A 162 -3.51 11.95 -1.82
CA GLU A 162 -3.07 13.19 -2.46
C GLU A 162 -2.64 14.22 -1.41
N THR A 163 -3.42 14.37 -0.34
CA THR A 163 -3.07 15.21 0.82
C THR A 163 -1.73 14.79 1.42
N PHE A 164 -1.52 13.48 1.62
CA PHE A 164 -0.26 12.98 2.15
C PHE A 164 0.93 13.18 1.20
N ILE A 165 0.74 12.96 -0.11
CA ILE A 165 1.78 13.24 -1.10
C ILE A 165 2.13 14.74 -1.09
N GLY A 166 1.15 15.62 -0.92
CA GLY A 166 1.36 17.05 -0.70
C GLY A 166 2.25 17.33 0.51
N ILE A 167 1.90 16.78 1.67
CA ILE A 167 2.68 16.89 2.92
C ILE A 167 4.14 16.43 2.73
N ILE A 168 4.36 15.28 2.09
CA ILE A 168 5.72 14.77 1.81
C ILE A 168 6.50 15.74 0.90
N ASN A 169 5.87 16.21 -0.18
CA ASN A 169 6.55 17.05 -1.16
C ASN A 169 6.89 18.44 -0.59
N GLU A 170 5.98 19.02 0.19
CA GLU A 170 6.16 20.31 0.88
C GLU A 170 7.09 20.19 2.09
N LYS A 171 7.30 18.96 2.61
CA LYS A 171 8.00 18.68 3.87
C LYS A 171 7.37 19.41 5.07
N ASP A 172 6.07 19.72 4.98
CA ASP A 172 5.30 20.41 6.00
C ASP A 172 4.28 19.46 6.64
N TYR A 173 4.67 18.92 7.80
CA TYR A 173 3.84 18.00 8.57
C TYR A 173 2.90 18.70 9.57
N SER A 174 2.81 20.04 9.56
CA SER A 174 1.85 20.76 10.41
C SER A 174 0.39 20.40 10.09
N LYS A 175 0.12 20.04 8.82
CA LYS A 175 -1.21 19.64 8.31
C LYS A 175 -1.55 18.17 8.56
N PHE A 176 -0.75 17.44 9.34
CA PHE A 176 -0.93 16.00 9.51
C PHE A 176 -2.22 15.62 10.25
N SER A 177 -2.84 16.52 11.03
CA SER A 177 -4.16 16.28 11.64
C SER A 177 -5.24 15.99 10.58
N MET A 178 -5.18 16.65 9.43
CA MET A 178 -6.12 16.45 8.31
C MET A 178 -6.12 15.00 7.80
N ILE A 179 -4.97 14.31 7.84
CA ILE A 179 -4.85 12.89 7.45
C ILE A 179 -5.68 11.99 8.39
N THR A 180 -5.76 12.36 9.65
CA THR A 180 -6.54 11.61 10.66
C THR A 180 -8.03 11.83 10.46
N GLU A 181 -8.44 13.06 10.13
CA GLU A 181 -9.83 13.43 9.82
C GLU A 181 -10.32 12.72 8.55
N LEU A 182 -9.56 12.79 7.45
CA LEU A 182 -9.89 12.11 6.19
C LEU A 182 -10.03 10.59 6.34
N ARG A 183 -9.22 9.97 7.22
CA ARG A 183 -9.40 8.56 7.56
C ARG A 183 -10.74 8.34 8.24
N ASP A 184 -11.09 9.15 9.23
CA ASP A 184 -12.33 8.98 9.98
C ASP A 184 -13.57 9.17 9.08
N ASP A 185 -13.49 10.08 8.11
CA ASP A 185 -14.52 10.24 7.06
C ASP A 185 -14.66 8.95 6.23
N ILE A 186 -13.55 8.34 5.79
CA ILE A 186 -13.58 7.06 5.06
C ILE A 186 -14.20 5.95 5.92
N LEU A 187 -13.90 5.90 7.22
CA LEU A 187 -14.49 4.93 8.15
C LEU A 187 -16.01 5.13 8.27
N GLU A 188 -16.46 6.37 8.38
CA GLU A 188 -17.87 6.71 8.46
C GLU A 188 -18.62 6.36 7.17
N ILE A 189 -18.05 6.68 6.01
CA ILE A 189 -18.60 6.31 4.70
C ILE A 189 -18.72 4.80 4.60
N CYS A 190 -17.66 4.04 4.91
CA CYS A 190 -17.70 2.58 4.92
C CYS A 190 -18.83 2.04 5.81
N ALA A 191 -19.04 2.61 6.99
CA ALA A 191 -20.12 2.22 7.90
C ALA A 191 -21.52 2.54 7.32
N LYS A 192 -21.69 3.71 6.72
CA LYS A 192 -22.93 4.11 6.03
C LYS A 192 -23.24 3.19 4.85
N LEU A 193 -22.25 2.93 4.00
CA LEU A 193 -22.39 2.05 2.83
C LEU A 193 -22.66 0.59 3.22
N THR A 194 -22.07 0.12 4.31
CA THR A 194 -22.39 -1.21 4.87
C THR A 194 -23.86 -1.30 5.26
N LYS A 195 -24.39 -0.29 5.97
CA LYS A 195 -25.82 -0.24 6.32
C LYS A 195 -26.72 -0.17 5.09
N LYS A 196 -26.35 0.62 4.07
CA LYS A 196 -27.07 0.66 2.78
C LYS A 196 -27.10 -0.73 2.14
N GLN A 197 -25.96 -1.41 2.03
CA GLN A 197 -25.90 -2.74 1.42
C GLN A 197 -26.72 -3.78 2.21
N ILE A 198 -26.73 -3.73 3.54
CA ILE A 198 -27.59 -4.60 4.37
C ILE A 198 -29.08 -4.37 4.06
N LYS A 199 -29.51 -3.12 3.83
CA LYS A 199 -30.90 -2.83 3.43
C LYS A 199 -31.23 -3.44 2.07
N ARG A 200 -30.34 -3.30 1.07
CA ARG A 200 -30.50 -3.90 -0.27
C ARG A 200 -30.66 -5.42 -0.21
N VAL A 201 -29.91 -6.09 0.68
CA VAL A 201 -30.05 -7.53 0.95
C VAL A 201 -31.44 -7.86 1.50
N LYS A 202 -31.92 -7.11 2.49
CA LYS A 202 -33.26 -7.33 3.08
C LYS A 202 -34.40 -7.10 2.08
N MET A 203 -34.18 -6.25 1.09
CA MET A 203 -35.13 -5.95 0.01
C MET A 203 -35.04 -6.92 -1.17
N GLY A 204 -34.05 -7.84 -1.17
CA GLY A 204 -33.87 -8.82 -2.24
C GLY A 204 -33.33 -8.23 -3.55
N GLU A 205 -32.72 -7.05 -3.52
CA GLU A 205 -32.33 -6.29 -4.70
C GLU A 205 -31.05 -6.81 -5.39
N ASN A 206 -30.20 -7.54 -4.65
CA ASN A 206 -28.87 -7.97 -5.11
C ASN A 206 -28.63 -9.46 -4.85
N SER A 207 -27.81 -10.08 -5.70
CA SER A 207 -27.36 -11.45 -5.47
C SER A 207 -26.41 -11.55 -4.27
N THR A 208 -26.31 -12.74 -3.68
CA THR A 208 -25.37 -13.02 -2.58
C THR A 208 -23.92 -12.73 -2.99
N ARG A 209 -23.51 -13.09 -4.21
CA ARG A 209 -22.14 -12.87 -4.70
C ARG A 209 -21.83 -11.38 -4.90
N ASN A 210 -22.78 -10.62 -5.48
CA ASN A 210 -22.67 -9.17 -5.61
C ASN A 210 -22.50 -8.50 -4.24
N THR A 211 -23.36 -8.87 -3.29
CA THR A 211 -23.32 -8.34 -1.92
C THR A 211 -21.98 -8.64 -1.23
N ILE A 212 -21.49 -9.87 -1.32
CA ILE A 212 -20.21 -10.26 -0.71
C ILE A 212 -19.06 -9.45 -1.31
N LEU A 213 -19.02 -9.29 -2.64
CA LEU A 213 -17.98 -8.50 -3.28
C LEU A 213 -18.02 -7.04 -2.81
N PHE A 214 -19.20 -6.43 -2.78
CA PHE A 214 -19.37 -5.05 -2.32
C PHE A 214 -18.86 -4.86 -0.89
N LEU A 215 -19.28 -5.74 0.03
CA LEU A 215 -18.85 -5.69 1.44
C LEU A 215 -17.35 -5.95 1.60
N ASN A 216 -16.76 -6.85 0.81
CA ASN A 216 -15.31 -7.08 0.80
C ASN A 216 -14.55 -5.82 0.36
N ILE A 217 -15.00 -5.14 -0.70
CA ILE A 217 -14.38 -3.89 -1.17
C ILE A 217 -14.43 -2.83 -0.06
N LEU A 218 -15.55 -2.66 0.63
CA LEU A 218 -15.65 -1.73 1.76
C LEU A 218 -14.69 -2.10 2.90
N ASN A 219 -14.64 -3.38 3.28
CA ASN A 219 -13.78 -3.84 4.37
C ASN A 219 -12.30 -3.64 4.07
N GLU A 220 -11.87 -3.97 2.86
CA GLU A 220 -10.48 -3.78 2.46
C GLU A 220 -10.13 -2.30 2.23
N SER A 221 -11.07 -1.47 1.79
CA SER A 221 -10.87 -0.01 1.70
C SER A 221 -10.68 0.62 3.09
N LYS A 222 -11.44 0.15 4.09
CA LYS A 222 -11.23 0.50 5.50
C LYS A 222 -9.84 0.09 5.98
N ASN A 223 -9.42 -1.14 5.68
CA ASN A 223 -8.07 -1.61 6.04
C ASN A 223 -6.98 -0.74 5.38
N ILE A 224 -7.14 -0.41 4.10
CA ILE A 224 -6.26 0.50 3.37
C ILE A 224 -6.16 1.84 4.11
N ALA A 225 -7.27 2.48 4.45
CA ALA A 225 -7.26 3.77 5.13
C ALA A 225 -6.56 3.72 6.50
N LEU A 226 -6.85 2.71 7.32
CA LEU A 226 -6.24 2.51 8.64
C LEU A 226 -4.71 2.35 8.53
N GLN A 227 -4.25 1.44 7.68
CA GLN A 227 -2.81 1.17 7.52
C GLN A 227 -2.09 2.33 6.85
N SER A 228 -2.78 3.08 5.99
CA SER A 228 -2.22 4.27 5.34
C SER A 228 -1.87 5.34 6.36
N VAL A 229 -2.76 5.67 7.30
CA VAL A 229 -2.41 6.67 8.32
C VAL A 229 -1.23 6.23 9.17
N ASN A 230 -1.11 4.94 9.48
CA ASN A 230 0.03 4.43 10.24
C ASN A 230 1.34 4.51 9.43
N LEU A 231 1.32 4.12 8.15
CA LEU A 231 2.43 4.33 7.21
C LEU A 231 2.86 5.81 7.16
N MET A 232 1.89 6.70 7.09
CA MET A 232 2.10 8.14 7.01
C MET A 232 2.73 8.70 8.29
N LYS A 233 2.33 8.18 9.46
CA LYS A 233 2.92 8.53 10.77
C LYS A 233 4.38 8.07 10.84
N SER A 234 4.67 6.83 10.45
CA SER A 234 6.04 6.32 10.46
C SER A 234 6.96 7.09 9.51
N GLN A 235 6.48 7.45 8.32
CA GLN A 235 7.21 8.34 7.41
C GLN A 235 7.50 9.71 8.02
N ARG A 236 6.50 10.31 8.69
CA ARG A 236 6.68 11.57 9.39
C ARG A 236 7.75 11.46 10.48
N ASN A 237 7.64 10.47 11.36
CA ASN A 237 8.56 10.28 12.49
C ASN A 237 9.99 10.11 11.98
N MET A 238 10.19 9.23 11.00
CA MET A 238 11.49 8.98 10.38
C MET A 238 12.11 10.27 9.77
N TYR A 239 11.30 11.12 9.14
CA TYR A 239 11.76 12.42 8.63
C TYR A 239 12.13 13.40 9.76
N GLN A 240 11.34 13.43 10.85
CA GLN A 240 11.59 14.32 11.99
C GLN A 240 12.88 13.95 12.73
N THR A 241 13.14 12.66 12.97
CA THR A 241 14.38 12.19 13.61
C THR A 241 15.62 12.64 12.83
N VAL A 242 15.65 12.46 11.49
CA VAL A 242 16.78 12.96 10.66
C VAL A 242 16.94 14.47 10.71
N LYS A 243 15.83 15.22 10.74
CA LYS A 243 15.85 16.67 10.86
C LYS A 243 16.39 17.15 12.22
N GLU A 244 16.21 16.37 13.28
CA GLU A 244 16.72 16.69 14.62
C GLU A 244 18.21 16.38 14.71
N LEU A 245 18.65 15.21 14.23
CA LEU A 245 20.07 14.83 14.16
C LEU A 245 20.93 15.83 13.38
N SER A 246 20.42 16.32 12.25
CA SER A 246 21.12 17.33 11.46
C SER A 246 21.27 18.68 12.18
N LYS A 247 20.30 19.07 13.02
CA LYS A 247 20.41 20.29 13.86
C LYS A 247 21.43 20.12 14.97
N GLU A 248 21.44 18.98 15.66
CA GLU A 248 22.41 18.71 16.73
C GLU A 248 23.85 18.70 16.22
N THR A 249 24.06 18.18 15.01
CA THR A 249 25.37 18.16 14.35
C THR A 249 25.82 19.59 14.00
N ALA A 250 24.93 20.43 13.50
CA ALA A 250 25.24 21.84 13.20
C ALA A 250 25.61 22.65 14.46
N ILE A 251 24.95 22.38 15.60
CA ILE A 251 25.24 23.05 16.88
C ILE A 251 26.60 22.62 17.45
N LYS A 252 27.01 21.35 17.31
CA LYS A 252 28.31 20.86 17.80
C LYS A 252 29.52 21.41 17.02
N HIS A 253 29.30 21.95 15.83
CA HIS A 253 30.35 22.54 14.98
C HIS A 253 30.38 24.07 15.00
N THR A 254 29.56 24.72 15.85
CA THR A 254 29.55 26.17 16.08
C THR A 254 30.11 26.48 17.47
#